data_AF-A0A2V6HGK0-F1
#
_entry.id   AF-A0A2V6HGK0-F1
#
_cell.length_a   1.000
_cell.length_b   1.000
_cell.length_c   1.000
_cell.angle_alpha   90.00
_cell.angle_beta   90.00
_cell.angle_gamma   90.00
#
_symmetry.space_group_name_H-M   'P 1'
#
loop_
_entity.id
_entity.type
_entity.pdbx_description
1 polymer ?
#
loop_
_entity_poly.entity_id
_entity_poly.type
_entity_poly.pdbx_seq_one_letter_code
_entity_poly.pdbx_strand_id
1 'polypeptide(L)'
;MNSYTLEPIGFIRSTVKGREDAPRQGPEGAPDAWLEIEPQFAKALLGMEVGHELMVITWLHKAKRDVLRGHPRSDESRPVTGVFYTRSPA
;
A
#
# COMPACT_ATOMS: atom_id res chain seq x y z
N MET A 1 -7.82 0.78 25.63
CA MET A 1 -6.90 0.79 24.48
C MET A 1 -6.74 2.24 24.05
N ASN A 2 -5.50 2.72 23.90
CA ASN A 2 -5.28 4.05 23.34
C ASN A 2 -5.45 3.99 21.83
N SER A 3 -6.18 4.95 21.27
CA SER A 3 -6.26 5.14 19.83
C SER A 3 -5.01 5.87 19.34
N TYR A 4 -4.49 5.44 18.19
CA TYR A 4 -3.48 6.20 17.44
C TYR A 4 -4.14 6.85 16.23
N THR A 5 -3.80 8.10 15.98
CA THR A 5 -4.19 8.84 14.77
C THR A 5 -3.01 8.81 13.82
N LEU A 6 -3.27 8.52 12.54
CA LEU A 6 -2.27 8.59 11.49
C LEU A 6 -2.46 9.90 10.72
N GLU A 7 -1.38 10.67 10.58
CA GLU A 7 -1.33 11.83 9.70
C GLU A 7 -0.60 11.43 8.41
N PRO A 8 -1.23 11.55 7.24
CA PRO A 8 -0.56 11.26 5.98
C PRO A 8 0.53 12.32 5.71
N ILE A 9 1.72 11.85 5.33
CA ILE A 9 2.83 12.75 4.93
C ILE A 9 2.80 13.12 3.45
N GLY A 10 1.87 12.54 2.69
CA GLY A 10 1.79 12.66 1.25
C GLY A 10 0.86 11.61 0.64
N PHE A 11 0.79 11.60 -0.69
CA PHE A 11 -0.09 10.75 -1.48
C PHE A 11 0.65 10.07 -2.63
N ILE A 12 0.17 8.88 -2.99
CA ILE A 12 0.66 8.16 -4.17
C ILE A 12 -0.23 8.52 -5.36
N ARG A 13 0.38 8.98 -6.46
CA ARG A 13 -0.30 9.21 -7.75
C ARG A 13 0.17 8.18 -8.76
N SER A 14 -0.75 7.51 -9.43
CA SER A 14 -0.43 6.55 -10.49
C SER A 14 -1.55 6.46 -11.54
N THR A 15 -1.33 5.63 -12.55
CA THR A 15 -2.33 5.30 -13.56
C THR A 15 -3.41 4.34 -13.06
N VAL A 16 -3.19 3.66 -11.93
CA VAL A 16 -4.18 2.75 -11.30
C VAL A 16 -5.39 3.55 -10.82
N LYS A 17 -6.59 3.21 -11.30
CA LYS A 17 -7.85 3.91 -10.96
C LYS A 17 -8.73 3.10 -10.00
N GLY A 18 -8.78 1.79 -10.19
CA GLY A 18 -9.55 0.84 -9.38
C GLY A 18 -8.66 -0.11 -8.54
N ARG A 19 -9.31 -0.90 -7.69
CA ARG A 19 -8.65 -1.99 -6.93
C ARG A 19 -8.36 -3.19 -7.84
N GLU A 20 -9.23 -3.40 -8.80
CA GLU A 20 -9.21 -4.40 -9.85
C GLU A 20 -8.07 -4.17 -10.86
N ASP A 21 -7.70 -2.90 -11.08
CA ASP A 21 -6.57 -2.52 -11.95
C ASP A 21 -5.22 -2.66 -11.25
N ALA A 22 -5.21 -2.75 -9.92
CA ALA A 22 -3.98 -2.79 -9.15
C ALA A 22 -3.30 -4.16 -9.28
N PRO A 23 -1.99 -4.20 -9.56
CA PRO A 23 -1.24 -5.45 -9.55
C PRO A 23 -1.28 -6.06 -8.14
N ARG A 24 -1.23 -7.39 -8.05
CA ARG A 24 -1.27 -8.05 -6.74
C ARG A 24 -0.01 -7.79 -5.91
N GLN A 25 1.14 -7.58 -6.56
CA GLN A 25 2.43 -7.21 -5.94
C GLN A 25 3.23 -6.32 -6.91
N GLY A 26 4.12 -5.48 -6.36
CA GLY A 26 4.96 -4.55 -7.13
C GLY A 26 5.68 -5.17 -8.34
N PRO A 27 6.41 -6.29 -8.17
CA PRO A 27 7.12 -6.95 -9.27
C PRO A 27 6.21 -7.54 -10.36
N GLU A 28 4.89 -7.61 -10.16
CA GLU A 28 3.93 -8.18 -11.11
C GLU A 28 3.39 -7.13 -12.09
N GLY A 29 4.24 -6.20 -12.54
CA GLY A 29 3.89 -5.17 -13.51
C GLY A 29 3.24 -3.92 -12.92
N ALA A 30 3.66 -3.50 -11.72
CA ALA A 30 3.21 -2.21 -11.20
C ALA A 30 3.69 -1.05 -12.08
N PRO A 31 2.81 -0.06 -12.36
CA PRO A 31 3.22 1.12 -13.10
C PRO A 31 4.09 2.02 -12.24
N ASP A 32 4.82 2.91 -12.91
CA ASP A 32 5.46 4.04 -12.24
C ASP A 32 4.43 4.85 -11.45
N ALA A 33 4.87 5.38 -10.31
CA ALA A 33 4.07 6.17 -9.42
C ALA A 33 4.86 7.35 -8.87
N TRP A 34 4.15 8.43 -8.55
CA TRP A 34 4.70 9.61 -7.89
C TRP A 34 4.35 9.58 -6.41
N LEU A 35 5.36 9.76 -5.55
CA LEU A 35 5.16 10.06 -4.13
C LEU A 35 5.08 11.58 -3.98
N GLU A 36 3.87 12.10 -3.92
CA GLU A 36 3.59 13.53 -3.72
C GLU A 36 3.65 13.83 -2.22
N ILE A 37 4.75 14.42 -1.76
CA ILE A 37 4.98 14.75 -0.34
C ILE A 37 4.39 16.11 -0.02
N GLU A 38 3.67 16.20 1.10
CA GLU A 38 3.08 17.47 1.53
C GLU A 38 4.17 18.52 1.80
N PRO A 39 3.97 19.81 1.43
CA PRO A 39 5.00 20.84 1.52
C PRO A 39 5.63 20.99 2.91
N GLN A 40 4.85 20.77 3.98
CA GLN A 40 5.34 20.86 5.36
C GLN A 40 6.43 19.84 5.69
N PHE A 41 6.51 18.71 4.95
CA PHE A 41 7.51 17.67 5.14
C PHE A 41 8.66 17.73 4.14
N ALA A 42 8.68 18.70 3.21
CA ALA A 42 9.66 18.76 2.13
C ALA A 42 11.13 18.75 2.61
N LYS A 43 11.42 19.39 3.75
CA LYS A 43 12.78 19.41 4.33
C LYS A 43 13.28 18.01 4.74
N ALA A 44 12.37 17.07 5.02
CA ALA A 44 12.73 15.70 5.38
C ALA A 44 13.28 14.88 4.20
N LEU A 45 13.20 15.40 2.98
CA LEU A 45 13.73 14.75 1.77
C LEU A 45 15.23 15.02 1.55
N LEU A 46 15.86 15.86 2.39
CA LEU A 46 17.28 16.20 2.27
C LEU A 46 18.15 14.93 2.32
N GLY A 47 19.00 14.74 1.30
CA GLY A 47 19.89 13.58 1.18
C GLY A 47 19.27 12.39 0.43
N MET A 48 18.02 12.49 -0.03
CA MET A 48 17.46 11.52 -0.98
C MET A 48 17.93 11.84 -2.40
N GLU A 49 18.35 10.82 -3.13
CA GLU A 49 18.88 10.95 -4.49
C GLU A 49 18.25 9.92 -5.43
N VAL A 50 18.35 10.18 -6.73
CA VAL A 50 17.89 9.24 -7.76
C VAL A 50 18.68 7.94 -7.63
N GLY A 51 17.97 6.81 -7.66
CA GLY A 51 18.55 5.47 -7.50
C GLY A 51 18.52 4.93 -6.07
N HIS A 52 18.15 5.75 -5.08
CA HIS A 52 17.91 5.23 -3.73
C HIS A 52 16.70 4.29 -3.69
N GLU A 53 16.87 3.14 -3.06
CA GLU A 53 15.77 2.23 -2.73
C GLU A 53 15.02 2.73 -1.49
N LEU A 54 13.69 2.78 -1.58
CA LEU A 54 12.83 3.29 -0.52
C LEU A 54 11.86 2.22 -0.05
N MET A 55 11.68 2.12 1.27
CA MET A 55 10.56 1.38 1.85
C MET A 55 9.38 2.33 2.05
N VAL A 56 8.31 2.14 1.27
CA VAL A 56 7.11 2.97 1.36
C VAL A 56 6.06 2.25 2.21
N ILE A 57 5.73 2.82 3.37
CA ILE A 57 4.59 2.37 4.18
C ILE A 57 3.40 3.25 3.80
N THR A 58 2.34 2.63 3.30
CA THR A 58 1.14 3.35 2.81
C THR A 58 -0.12 2.87 3.48
N TRP A 59 -1.14 3.73 3.49
CA TRP A 59 -2.47 3.40 3.99
C TRP A 59 -3.38 2.95 2.84
N LEU A 60 -3.78 1.68 2.86
CA LEU A 60 -4.73 1.12 1.91
C LEU A 60 -6.16 1.56 2.26
N HIS A 61 -6.48 2.83 2.00
CA HIS A 61 -7.72 3.49 2.44
C HIS A 61 -9.04 2.83 2.00
N LYS A 62 -9.03 1.97 0.97
CA LYS A 62 -10.19 1.19 0.50
C LYS A 62 -10.23 -0.26 1.04
N ALA A 63 -9.31 -0.61 1.94
CA ALA A 63 -9.27 -1.89 2.64
C ALA A 63 -10.54 -2.10 3.46
N LYS A 64 -11.01 -3.35 3.51
CA LYS A 64 -11.94 -3.75 4.58
C LYS A 64 -11.10 -3.96 5.84
N ARG A 65 -11.65 -3.73 7.03
CA ARG A 65 -10.88 -3.79 8.29
C ARG A 65 -11.44 -4.80 9.28
N ASP A 66 -12.56 -5.42 8.91
CA ASP A 66 -13.32 -6.43 9.62
C ASP A 66 -13.07 -7.85 9.08
N VAL A 67 -12.30 -8.00 8.01
CA VAL A 67 -11.94 -9.30 7.43
C VAL A 67 -10.76 -9.91 8.19
N LEU A 68 -10.94 -11.15 8.64
CA LEU A 68 -9.90 -11.88 9.40
C LEU A 68 -9.29 -13.05 8.61
N ARG A 69 -9.96 -13.51 7.55
CA ARG A 69 -9.55 -14.65 6.71
C ARG A 69 -10.08 -14.52 5.29
N GLY A 70 -9.39 -15.15 4.34
CA GLY A 70 -9.82 -15.20 2.94
C GLY A 70 -8.97 -16.16 2.11
N HIS A 71 -9.34 -16.30 0.85
CA HIS A 71 -8.55 -17.02 -0.14
C HIS A 71 -7.42 -16.12 -0.65
N PRO A 72 -6.13 -16.49 -0.46
CA PRO A 72 -5.02 -15.66 -0.94
C PRO A 72 -5.12 -15.36 -2.44
N ARG A 73 -4.78 -14.13 -2.84
CA ARG A 73 -4.88 -13.64 -4.23
C ARG A 73 -6.32 -13.66 -4.81
N SER A 74 -7.33 -13.84 -3.97
CA SER A 74 -8.74 -14.05 -4.34
C SER A 74 -8.96 -15.29 -5.20
N ASP A 75 -8.17 -16.34 -4.98
CA ASP A 75 -8.23 -17.59 -5.75
C ASP A 75 -8.89 -18.70 -4.92
N GLU A 76 -10.12 -19.07 -5.30
CA GLU A 76 -10.95 -20.05 -4.58
C GLU A 76 -10.35 -21.47 -4.57
N SER A 77 -9.41 -21.78 -5.48
CA SER A 77 -8.72 -23.07 -5.48
C SER A 77 -7.71 -23.21 -4.32
N ARG A 78 -7.29 -22.10 -3.72
CA ARG A 78 -6.34 -22.07 -2.60
C ARG A 78 -7.08 -22.24 -1.28
N PRO A 79 -6.47 -22.87 -0.25
CA PRO A 79 -7.09 -22.95 1.06
C PRO A 79 -7.30 -21.56 1.68
N VAL A 80 -8.34 -21.43 2.49
CA VAL A 80 -8.58 -20.23 3.31
C VAL A 80 -7.46 -20.07 4.33
N THR A 81 -6.91 -18.86 4.45
CA THR A 81 -5.88 -18.53 5.46
C THR A 81 -6.24 -17.27 6.22
N GLY A 82 -5.66 -17.09 7.42
CA GLY A 82 -5.77 -15.84 8.17
C GLY A 82 -5.01 -14.70 7.49
N VAL A 83 -5.53 -13.47 7.57
CA VAL A 83 -4.94 -12.30 6.85
C VAL A 83 -3.50 -12.01 7.26
N PHE A 84 -3.13 -12.24 8.53
CA PHE A 84 -1.75 -12.04 9.04
C PHE A 84 -0.70 -12.99 8.44
N TYR A 85 -1.10 -14.13 7.88
CA TYR A 85 -0.19 -15.04 7.19
C TYR A 85 -0.02 -14.69 5.70
N THR A 86 -0.69 -13.62 5.25
CA THR A 86 -0.73 -13.21 3.84
C THR A 86 -0.29 -11.77 3.67
N ARG A 87 -0.27 -11.29 2.42
CA ARG A 87 -0.16 -9.87 2.08
C ARG A 87 -1.52 -9.29 1.67
N SER A 88 -2.59 -9.73 2.32
CA SER A 88 -3.95 -9.27 2.04
C SER A 88 -4.07 -7.77 2.35
N PRO A 89 -4.64 -6.97 1.42
CA PRO A 89 -5.07 -5.61 1.74
C PRO A 89 -6.45 -5.59 2.41
N ALA A 90 -7.15 -6.73 2.45
CA ALA A 90 -8.55 -6.87 2.82
C ALA A 90 -8.74 -7.13 4.31
#